data_AF-A0AAD8XL68-F1
#
_entry.id   AF-A0AAD8XL68-F1
#
_cell.length_a   1.000
_cell.length_b   1.000
_cell.length_c   1.000
_cell.angle_alpha   90.00
_cell.angle_beta   90.00
_cell.angle_gamma   90.00
#
_symmetry.space_group_name_H-M   'P 1'
#
loop_
_entity.id
_entity.type
_entity.pdbx_description
1 polymer ?
#
loop_
_entity_poly.entity_id
_entity_poly.type
_entity_poly.pdbx_seq_one_letter_code
_entity_poly.pdbx_strand_id
1 'polypeptide(L)'
;YGPPYPPQVAALGLIPDVRVDVPICIILIIFFFAAALLNGAIFIRNNGRGHKFLPSGVLVGFCLTRIIALSLRIAWATQPWNVSLNIAAAVFAAAGVVLLFVLNLLFTHRLLRGLHPNIGWLAAVNVFFLFTYFLIFVCLVCAITALVVSFYTLDPVSLYDCRVVQLFTSTTLALIAFLPIPILLFAAFYPGLRRPEPFGYGSLTTKIILVLTAATLMTIGAAYRCAVNYAVRPVLFPGWWHHKACYYIFNYDLELVVIFLYALFRFDLRFHVPDGACKPGHYAKGQHAYKRVSTLTVRESSFSRRTTTAVRGRASSRTEYFTPSGYLATDYTPSSYFTGSGNSRSGYFGGTRSSGSSRSEEISNEINVGIGGLGIGGRRREIFRERVIVEKKVRRGRPTRRKTSEERRRSHERRRRRHRR
;
A
#
# COMPACT_ATOMS: atom_id res chain seq x y z
N TYR A 1 -20.44 -23.99 -39.17
CA TYR A 1 -20.32 -22.81 -38.29
C TYR A 1 -18.95 -22.19 -38.49
N GLY A 2 -18.82 -20.86 -38.45
CA GLY A 2 -17.53 -20.17 -38.42
C GLY A 2 -17.02 -19.96 -36.99
N PRO A 3 -15.83 -19.35 -36.81
CA PRO A 3 -15.30 -19.01 -35.50
C PRO A 3 -16.08 -17.85 -34.84
N PRO A 4 -16.04 -17.69 -33.51
CA PRO A 4 -15.31 -18.53 -32.55
C PRO A 4 -16.01 -19.85 -32.23
N TYR A 5 -15.21 -20.90 -32.08
CA TYR A 5 -15.64 -22.28 -31.84
C TYR A 5 -15.75 -22.59 -30.34
N PRO A 6 -16.64 -23.51 -29.91
CA PRO A 6 -16.69 -23.95 -28.52
C PRO A 6 -15.42 -24.74 -28.13
N PRO A 7 -14.99 -24.70 -26.86
CA PRO A 7 -13.76 -25.35 -26.41
C PRO A 7 -13.90 -26.88 -26.42
N GLN A 8 -12.93 -27.58 -27.02
CA GLN A 8 -12.93 -29.05 -27.10
C GLN A 8 -12.41 -29.74 -25.82
N VAL A 9 -11.71 -28.99 -24.95
CA VAL A 9 -11.15 -29.45 -23.68
C VAL A 9 -11.98 -28.96 -22.49
N ALA A 10 -12.01 -29.75 -21.41
CA ALA A 10 -12.75 -29.41 -20.20
C ALA A 10 -12.18 -28.13 -19.55
N ALA A 11 -12.92 -27.03 -19.63
CA ALA A 11 -12.55 -25.78 -18.95
C ALA A 11 -12.58 -25.95 -17.42
N LEU A 12 -11.71 -25.21 -16.71
CA LEU A 12 -11.74 -25.19 -15.25
C LEU A 12 -13.04 -24.54 -14.76
N GLY A 13 -13.79 -25.25 -13.92
CA GLY A 13 -15.13 -24.84 -13.47
C GLY A 13 -16.26 -25.22 -14.43
N LEU A 14 -15.97 -25.93 -15.52
CA LEU A 14 -16.95 -26.39 -16.52
C LEU A 14 -17.80 -25.24 -17.10
N ILE A 15 -18.87 -25.61 -17.82
CA ILE A 15 -19.93 -24.68 -18.23
C ILE A 15 -20.70 -24.25 -16.97
N PRO A 16 -20.87 -22.94 -16.70
CA PRO A 16 -21.61 -22.46 -15.54
C PRO A 16 -23.10 -22.78 -15.63
N ASP A 17 -23.73 -22.92 -14.47
CA ASP A 17 -25.15 -23.27 -14.28
C ASP A 17 -25.84 -22.18 -13.44
N VAL A 18 -27.05 -21.79 -13.82
CA VAL A 18 -27.78 -20.67 -13.20
C VAL A 18 -28.11 -20.93 -11.71
N ARG A 19 -28.35 -22.18 -11.32
CA ARG A 19 -28.73 -22.56 -9.94
C ARG A 19 -27.53 -22.62 -9.00
N VAL A 20 -26.33 -22.87 -9.53
CA VAL A 20 -25.11 -23.09 -8.72
C VAL A 20 -24.12 -21.93 -8.83
N ASP A 21 -23.73 -21.52 -10.04
CA ASP A 21 -22.66 -20.55 -10.24
C ASP A 21 -23.10 -19.11 -9.91
N VAL A 22 -24.37 -18.77 -10.17
CA VAL A 22 -24.89 -17.41 -9.94
C VAL A 22 -24.92 -17.02 -8.44
N PRO A 23 -25.50 -17.80 -7.51
CA PRO A 23 -25.47 -17.44 -6.09
C PRO A 23 -24.03 -17.37 -5.53
N ILE A 24 -23.14 -18.28 -5.94
CA ILE A 24 -21.72 -18.25 -5.53
C ILE A 24 -21.04 -16.98 -6.05
N CYS A 25 -21.21 -16.64 -7.33
CA CYS A 25 -20.66 -15.41 -7.91
C CYS A 25 -21.20 -14.15 -7.21
N ILE A 26 -22.49 -14.09 -6.86
CA ILE A 26 -23.09 -12.94 -6.14
C ILE A 26 -22.44 -12.77 -4.76
N ILE A 27 -22.31 -13.86 -3.99
CA ILE A 27 -21.67 -13.84 -2.67
C ILE A 27 -20.21 -13.36 -2.78
N LEU A 28 -19.46 -13.87 -3.76
CA LEU A 28 -18.09 -13.43 -4.01
C LEU A 28 -18.00 -11.96 -4.44
N ILE A 29 -18.90 -11.49 -5.32
CA ILE A 29 -18.98 -10.08 -5.72
C ILE A 29 -19.19 -9.18 -4.50
N ILE A 30 -20.07 -9.56 -3.55
CA ILE A 30 -20.29 -8.80 -2.32
C ILE A 30 -18.99 -8.71 -1.49
N PHE A 31 -18.27 -9.82 -1.32
CA PHE A 31 -17.00 -9.80 -0.59
C PHE A 31 -15.89 -9.01 -1.29
N PHE A 32 -15.71 -9.17 -2.61
CA PHE A 32 -14.75 -8.36 -3.39
C PHE A 32 -15.13 -6.87 -3.39
N PHE A 33 -16.42 -6.53 -3.39
CA PHE A 33 -16.89 -5.14 -3.30
C PHE A 33 -16.63 -4.55 -1.91
N ALA A 34 -16.90 -5.27 -0.83
CA ALA A 34 -16.53 -4.87 0.53
C ALA A 34 -15.00 -4.67 0.68
N ALA A 35 -14.21 -5.57 0.10
CA ALA A 35 -12.75 -5.46 0.06
C ALA A 35 -12.25 -4.28 -0.78
N ALA A 36 -12.93 -3.95 -1.89
CA ALA A 36 -12.66 -2.76 -2.71
C ALA A 36 -12.97 -1.47 -1.93
N LEU A 37 -14.12 -1.39 -1.26
CA LEU A 37 -14.50 -0.25 -0.43
C LEU A 37 -13.50 -0.03 0.73
N LEU A 38 -13.10 -1.10 1.41
CA LEU A 38 -12.12 -1.03 2.50
C LEU A 38 -10.76 -0.50 2.02
N ASN A 39 -10.22 -1.06 0.93
CA ASN A 39 -8.95 -0.60 0.36
C ASN A 39 -9.04 0.80 -0.26
N GLY A 40 -10.18 1.16 -0.86
CA GLY A 40 -10.44 2.49 -1.41
C GLY A 40 -10.54 3.56 -0.33
N ALA A 41 -11.26 3.28 0.76
CA ALA A 41 -11.34 4.17 1.93
C ALA A 41 -9.96 4.39 2.58
N ILE A 42 -9.15 3.33 2.71
CA ILE A 42 -7.76 3.41 3.17
C ILE A 42 -6.93 4.29 2.22
N PHE A 43 -7.02 4.07 0.90
CA PHE A 43 -6.27 4.82 -0.10
C PHE A 43 -6.64 6.32 -0.08
N ILE A 44 -7.92 6.66 -0.11
CA ILE A 44 -8.42 8.04 -0.07
C ILE A 44 -7.99 8.73 1.22
N ARG A 45 -8.17 8.08 2.38
CA ARG A 45 -7.82 8.63 3.70
C ARG A 45 -6.32 8.88 3.86
N ASN A 46 -5.48 8.01 3.29
CA ASN A 46 -4.03 8.16 3.34
C ASN A 46 -3.53 9.21 2.34
N ASN A 47 -4.07 9.23 1.12
CA ASN A 47 -3.75 10.26 0.11
C ASN A 47 -4.14 11.67 0.58
N GLY A 48 -5.31 11.83 1.21
CA GLY A 48 -5.74 13.09 1.83
C GLY A 48 -4.88 13.56 3.02
N ARG A 49 -3.95 12.71 3.49
CA ARG A 49 -2.94 13.02 4.51
C ARG A 49 -1.52 13.11 3.94
N GLY A 50 -1.38 13.12 2.61
CA GLY A 50 -0.09 13.11 1.90
C GLY A 50 0.63 11.75 1.90
N HIS A 51 0.10 10.72 2.56
CA HIS A 51 0.68 9.37 2.57
C HIS A 51 0.27 8.61 1.30
N LYS A 52 1.03 8.80 0.22
CA LYS A 52 0.86 8.05 -1.02
C LYS A 52 1.20 6.57 -0.80
N PHE A 53 0.20 5.69 -0.86
CA PHE A 53 0.39 4.25 -0.75
C PHE A 53 -0.26 3.53 -1.93
N LEU A 54 0.48 3.51 -3.05
CA LEU A 54 0.07 2.91 -4.32
C LEU A 54 -0.48 1.47 -4.22
N PRO A 55 0.05 0.56 -3.36
CA PRO A 55 -0.44 -0.82 -3.28
C PRO A 55 -1.93 -0.97 -2.91
N SER A 56 -2.53 -0.04 -2.15
CA SER A 56 -3.98 -0.07 -1.92
C SER A 56 -4.79 0.23 -3.18
N GLY A 57 -4.29 1.10 -4.07
CA GLY A 57 -4.91 1.33 -5.38
C GLY A 57 -4.86 0.09 -6.27
N VAL A 58 -3.77 -0.68 -6.21
CA VAL A 58 -3.64 -1.95 -6.93
C VAL A 58 -4.62 -3.00 -6.40
N LEU A 59 -4.84 -3.09 -5.07
CA LEU A 59 -5.87 -3.97 -4.50
C LEU A 59 -7.30 -3.56 -4.89
N VAL A 60 -7.60 -2.26 -4.99
CA VAL A 60 -8.91 -1.80 -5.54
C VAL A 60 -9.06 -2.25 -6.99
N GLY A 61 -8.05 -2.04 -7.84
CA GLY A 61 -8.05 -2.51 -9.23
C GLY A 61 -8.23 -4.03 -9.35
N PHE A 62 -7.59 -4.81 -8.48
CA PHE A 62 -7.74 -6.26 -8.39
C PHE A 62 -9.16 -6.69 -7.98
N CYS A 63 -9.77 -6.03 -6.99
CA CYS A 63 -11.15 -6.33 -6.63
C CYS A 63 -12.11 -6.01 -7.79
N LEU A 64 -11.87 -4.92 -8.53
CA LEU A 64 -12.68 -4.55 -9.71
C LEU A 64 -12.54 -5.58 -10.84
N THR A 65 -11.33 -6.07 -11.17
CA THR A 65 -11.19 -7.12 -12.20
C THR A 65 -11.82 -8.44 -11.77
N ARG A 66 -11.78 -8.79 -10.48
CA ARG A 66 -12.48 -9.95 -9.92
C ARG A 66 -14.01 -9.81 -9.99
N ILE A 67 -14.57 -8.63 -9.68
CA ILE A 67 -16.00 -8.34 -9.86
C ILE A 67 -16.41 -8.48 -11.33
N ILE A 68 -15.64 -7.92 -12.27
CA ILE A 68 -15.92 -8.03 -13.71
C ILE A 68 -15.87 -9.49 -14.16
N ALA A 69 -14.87 -10.27 -13.74
CA ALA A 69 -14.76 -11.70 -14.07
C ALA A 69 -15.97 -12.52 -13.57
N LEU A 70 -16.44 -12.25 -12.35
CA LEU A 70 -17.60 -12.94 -11.76
C LEU A 70 -18.91 -12.53 -12.45
N SER A 71 -19.10 -11.25 -12.76
CA SER A 71 -20.26 -10.77 -13.52
C SER A 71 -20.31 -11.35 -14.95
N LEU A 72 -19.16 -11.48 -15.62
CA LEU A 72 -19.07 -12.15 -16.92
C LEU A 72 -19.37 -13.65 -16.82
N ARG A 73 -18.99 -14.33 -15.73
CA ARG A 73 -19.36 -15.73 -15.49
C ARG A 73 -20.87 -15.89 -15.18
N ILE A 74 -21.51 -14.93 -14.50
CA ILE A 74 -22.97 -14.88 -14.36
C ILE A 74 -23.63 -14.72 -15.74
N ALA A 75 -23.15 -13.79 -16.57
CA ALA A 75 -23.69 -13.59 -17.92
C ALA A 75 -23.55 -14.86 -18.78
N TRP A 76 -22.40 -15.53 -18.72
CA TRP A 76 -22.19 -16.81 -19.42
C TRP A 76 -23.09 -17.94 -18.87
N ALA A 77 -23.41 -17.95 -17.57
CA ALA A 77 -24.39 -18.90 -17.00
C ALA A 77 -25.80 -18.74 -17.61
N THR A 78 -26.21 -17.50 -17.92
CA THR A 78 -27.51 -17.22 -18.57
C THR A 78 -27.50 -17.44 -20.08
N GLN A 79 -26.32 -17.46 -20.72
CA GLN A 79 -26.15 -17.64 -22.16
C GLN A 79 -24.97 -18.58 -22.46
N PRO A 80 -25.06 -19.88 -22.13
CA PRO A 80 -23.92 -20.81 -22.19
C PRO A 80 -23.34 -20.98 -23.61
N TRP A 81 -24.19 -20.82 -24.63
CA TRP A 81 -23.84 -20.89 -26.06
C TRP A 81 -23.06 -19.68 -26.58
N ASN A 82 -23.01 -18.57 -25.83
CA ASN A 82 -22.34 -17.34 -26.25
C ASN A 82 -20.83 -17.43 -25.99
N VAL A 83 -20.09 -17.95 -26.99
CA VAL A 83 -18.64 -18.17 -26.90
C VAL A 83 -17.87 -16.88 -26.59
N SER A 84 -18.34 -15.71 -27.06
CA SER A 84 -17.72 -14.42 -26.75
C SER A 84 -17.78 -14.06 -25.26
N LEU A 85 -18.87 -14.41 -24.56
CA LEU A 85 -18.95 -14.25 -23.09
C LEU A 85 -18.00 -15.19 -22.35
N ASN A 86 -17.84 -16.44 -22.83
CA ASN A 86 -16.87 -17.39 -22.28
C ASN A 86 -15.43 -16.86 -22.40
N ILE A 87 -15.03 -16.41 -23.60
CA ILE A 87 -13.71 -15.81 -23.85
C ILE A 87 -13.48 -14.62 -22.92
N ALA A 88 -14.44 -13.68 -22.82
CA ALA A 88 -14.33 -12.52 -21.96
C ALA A 88 -14.19 -12.90 -20.47
N ALA A 89 -15.02 -13.82 -19.97
CA ALA A 89 -14.97 -14.30 -18.60
C ALA A 89 -13.61 -14.94 -18.27
N ALA A 90 -13.09 -15.79 -19.17
CA ALA A 90 -11.80 -16.46 -19.01
C ALA A 90 -10.61 -15.47 -19.02
N VAL A 91 -10.61 -14.48 -19.91
CA VAL A 91 -9.57 -13.44 -19.97
C VAL A 91 -9.54 -12.59 -18.69
N PHE A 92 -10.70 -12.11 -18.20
CA PHE A 92 -10.75 -11.36 -16.94
C PHE A 92 -10.40 -12.23 -15.72
N ALA A 93 -10.80 -13.51 -15.70
CA ALA A 93 -10.45 -14.44 -14.63
C ALA A 93 -8.94 -14.70 -14.54
N ALA A 94 -8.24 -14.78 -15.67
CA ALA A 94 -6.78 -14.92 -15.74
C ALA A 94 -6.05 -13.61 -15.36
N ALA A 95 -6.53 -12.47 -15.87
CA ALA A 95 -5.90 -11.16 -15.65
C ALA A 95 -5.89 -10.73 -14.17
N GLY A 96 -6.93 -11.07 -13.40
CA GLY A 96 -7.03 -10.73 -11.99
C GLY A 96 -5.84 -11.22 -11.15
N VAL A 97 -5.50 -12.51 -11.27
CA VAL A 97 -4.45 -13.19 -10.46
C VAL A 97 -3.15 -12.38 -10.40
N VAL A 98 -2.72 -11.88 -11.55
CA VAL A 98 -1.38 -11.34 -11.78
C VAL A 98 -1.08 -10.13 -10.89
N LEU A 99 -2.10 -9.35 -10.52
CA LEU A 99 -1.93 -8.18 -9.66
C LEU A 99 -1.44 -8.57 -8.26
N LEU A 100 -1.87 -9.72 -7.72
CA LEU A 100 -1.41 -10.18 -6.42
C LEU A 100 0.04 -10.68 -6.45
N PHE A 101 0.47 -11.34 -7.53
CA PHE A 101 1.87 -11.76 -7.70
C PHE A 101 2.82 -10.55 -7.73
N VAL A 102 2.47 -9.52 -8.52
CA VAL A 102 3.23 -8.26 -8.58
C VAL A 102 3.30 -7.58 -7.21
N LEU A 103 2.19 -7.52 -6.47
CA LEU A 103 2.17 -6.97 -5.11
C LEU A 103 3.04 -7.76 -4.14
N ASN A 104 3.00 -9.09 -4.19
CA ASN A 104 3.73 -9.95 -3.26
C ASN A 104 5.25 -9.85 -3.48
N LEU A 105 5.70 -9.79 -4.74
CA LEU A 105 7.08 -9.50 -5.10
C LEU A 105 7.50 -8.08 -4.69
N LEU A 106 6.62 -7.09 -4.82
CA LEU A 106 6.88 -5.71 -4.40
C LEU A 106 7.08 -5.60 -2.89
N PHE A 107 6.32 -6.35 -2.07
CA PHE A 107 6.55 -6.44 -0.64
C PHE A 107 7.81 -7.24 -0.30
N THR A 108 8.10 -8.32 -1.03
CA THR A 108 9.34 -9.10 -0.89
C THR A 108 10.59 -8.25 -1.16
N HIS A 109 10.62 -7.46 -2.24
CA HIS A 109 11.72 -6.56 -2.58
C HIS A 109 11.89 -5.45 -1.51
N ARG A 110 10.78 -4.89 -0.98
CA ARG A 110 10.83 -3.95 0.15
C ARG A 110 11.38 -4.60 1.42
N LEU A 111 10.99 -5.84 1.73
CA LEU A 111 11.51 -6.57 2.89
C LEU A 111 12.99 -6.89 2.73
N LEU A 112 13.44 -7.35 1.57
CA LEU A 112 14.85 -7.62 1.29
C LEU A 112 15.73 -6.38 1.47
N ARG A 113 15.26 -5.21 1.00
CA ARG A 113 15.93 -3.91 1.20
C ARG A 113 15.97 -3.45 2.67
N GLY A 114 14.96 -3.81 3.46
CA GLY A 114 14.91 -3.51 4.89
C GLY A 114 15.74 -4.47 5.74
N LEU A 115 15.73 -5.77 5.42
CA LEU A 115 16.49 -6.80 6.13
C LEU A 115 17.99 -6.71 5.82
N HIS A 116 18.35 -6.62 4.54
CA HIS A 116 19.73 -6.64 4.07
C HIS A 116 20.03 -5.42 3.18
N PRO A 117 20.28 -4.23 3.76
CA PRO A 117 20.58 -3.01 3.00
C PRO A 117 21.82 -3.11 2.09
N ASN A 118 22.72 -4.07 2.31
CA ASN A 118 23.84 -4.34 1.41
C ASN A 118 23.43 -5.13 0.16
N ILE A 119 22.43 -6.01 0.25
CA ILE A 119 22.02 -6.93 -0.83
C ILE A 119 20.85 -6.33 -1.61
N GLY A 120 19.78 -5.91 -0.93
CA GLY A 120 18.54 -5.43 -1.56
C GLY A 120 18.68 -4.16 -2.41
N TRP A 121 19.82 -3.45 -2.31
CA TRP A 121 20.14 -2.27 -3.11
C TRP A 121 21.14 -2.52 -4.24
N LEU A 122 21.65 -3.74 -4.40
CA LEU A 122 22.54 -4.11 -5.52
C LEU A 122 21.82 -3.93 -6.86
N ALA A 123 22.55 -3.46 -7.88
CA ALA A 123 22.03 -3.32 -9.23
C ALA A 123 21.46 -4.65 -9.77
N ALA A 124 22.15 -5.77 -9.53
CA ALA A 124 21.69 -7.10 -9.92
C ALA A 124 20.31 -7.48 -9.32
N VAL A 125 20.07 -7.19 -8.04
CA VAL A 125 18.78 -7.46 -7.38
C VAL A 125 17.68 -6.57 -7.94
N ASN A 126 17.99 -5.29 -8.22
CA ASN A 126 17.04 -4.38 -8.86
C ASN A 126 16.65 -4.83 -10.28
N VAL A 127 17.63 -5.27 -11.08
CA VAL A 127 17.42 -5.81 -12.42
C VAL A 127 16.64 -7.14 -12.37
N PHE A 128 16.95 -8.02 -11.41
CA PHE A 128 16.24 -9.29 -11.22
C PHE A 128 14.73 -9.06 -10.98
N PHE A 129 14.36 -8.22 -10.01
CA PHE A 129 12.95 -7.92 -9.77
C PHE A 129 12.28 -7.21 -10.96
N LEU A 130 12.99 -6.30 -11.65
CA LEU A 130 12.47 -5.64 -12.86
C LEU A 130 12.20 -6.66 -13.98
N PHE A 131 13.12 -7.60 -14.20
CA PHE A 131 12.96 -8.72 -15.12
C PHE A 131 11.78 -9.61 -14.70
N THR A 132 11.58 -9.89 -13.41
CA THR A 132 10.40 -10.65 -12.95
C THR A 132 9.10 -9.94 -13.29
N TYR A 133 8.99 -8.62 -13.08
CA TYR A 133 7.77 -7.86 -13.45
C TYR A 133 7.54 -7.83 -14.97
N PHE A 134 8.61 -7.71 -15.77
CA PHE A 134 8.51 -7.78 -17.22
C PHE A 134 8.07 -9.17 -17.69
N LEU A 135 8.66 -10.23 -17.14
CA LEU A 135 8.32 -11.63 -17.45
C LEU A 135 6.87 -11.94 -17.07
N ILE A 136 6.37 -11.45 -15.93
CA ILE A 136 4.95 -11.53 -15.57
C ILE A 136 4.05 -10.92 -16.64
N PHE A 137 4.39 -9.72 -17.13
CA PHE A 137 3.60 -9.03 -18.15
C PHE A 137 3.61 -9.77 -19.49
N VAL A 138 4.79 -10.25 -19.93
CA VAL A 138 4.92 -11.07 -21.14
C VAL A 138 4.12 -12.37 -21.01
N CYS A 139 4.23 -13.09 -19.89
CA CYS A 139 3.46 -14.31 -19.66
C CYS A 139 1.94 -14.06 -19.65
N LEU A 140 1.47 -12.93 -19.10
CA LEU A 140 0.05 -12.56 -19.13
C LEU A 140 -0.42 -12.29 -20.57
N VAL A 141 0.33 -11.53 -21.37
CA VAL A 141 -0.02 -11.26 -22.78
C VAL A 141 -0.03 -12.55 -23.59
N CYS A 142 1.02 -13.37 -23.49
CA CYS A 142 1.10 -14.65 -24.20
C CYS A 142 0.02 -15.66 -23.79
N ALA A 143 -0.37 -15.69 -22.50
CA ALA A 143 -1.47 -16.53 -22.04
C ALA A 143 -2.82 -16.06 -22.60
N ILE A 144 -3.06 -14.74 -22.66
CA ILE A 144 -4.29 -14.18 -23.24
C ILE A 144 -4.35 -14.41 -24.75
N THR A 145 -3.26 -14.21 -25.50
CA THR A 145 -3.26 -14.44 -26.95
C THR A 145 -3.44 -15.92 -27.29
N ALA A 146 -2.71 -16.82 -26.63
CA ALA A 146 -2.87 -18.27 -26.82
C ALA A 146 -4.27 -18.77 -26.41
N LEU A 147 -4.87 -18.19 -25.36
CA LEU A 147 -6.25 -18.47 -24.98
C LEU A 147 -7.21 -18.03 -26.10
N VAL A 148 -7.16 -16.76 -26.53
CA VAL A 148 -8.08 -16.23 -27.55
C VAL A 148 -7.93 -16.97 -28.88
N VAL A 149 -6.71 -17.15 -29.39
CA VAL A 149 -6.46 -17.85 -30.67
C VAL A 149 -7.01 -19.28 -30.64
N SER A 150 -6.93 -19.99 -29.51
CA SER A 150 -7.49 -21.35 -29.38
C SER A 150 -9.02 -21.44 -29.52
N PHE A 151 -9.77 -20.33 -29.46
CA PHE A 151 -11.20 -20.29 -29.82
C PHE A 151 -11.45 -19.92 -31.29
N TYR A 152 -10.48 -19.35 -32.01
CA TYR A 152 -10.66 -18.89 -33.40
C TYR A 152 -10.09 -19.84 -34.46
N THR A 153 -9.30 -20.86 -34.06
CA THR A 153 -8.74 -21.87 -34.96
C THR A 153 -9.25 -23.28 -34.65
N LEU A 154 -9.29 -24.13 -35.69
CA LEU A 154 -9.49 -25.59 -35.59
C LEU A 154 -8.26 -26.38 -36.09
N ASP A 155 -7.22 -25.69 -36.58
CA ASP A 155 -6.01 -26.34 -37.06
C ASP A 155 -5.23 -26.97 -35.89
N PRO A 156 -4.92 -28.28 -35.93
CA PRO A 156 -4.19 -28.96 -34.87
C PRO A 156 -2.78 -28.39 -34.61
N VAL A 157 -2.12 -27.81 -35.61
CA VAL A 157 -0.77 -27.22 -35.43
C VAL A 157 -0.90 -25.93 -34.60
N SER A 158 -1.76 -25.00 -35.01
CA SER A 158 -2.07 -23.77 -34.28
C SER A 158 -2.55 -24.04 -32.85
N LEU A 159 -3.35 -25.09 -32.65
CA LEU A 159 -3.81 -25.50 -31.32
C LEU A 159 -2.66 -26.07 -30.46
N TYR A 160 -1.73 -26.83 -31.05
CA TYR A 160 -0.54 -27.32 -30.36
C TYR A 160 0.40 -26.17 -29.92
N ASP A 161 0.62 -25.17 -30.75
CA ASP A 161 1.46 -24.02 -30.39
C ASP A 161 0.81 -23.17 -29.28
N CYS A 162 -0.49 -22.87 -29.40
CA CYS A 162 -1.25 -22.21 -28.33
C CYS A 162 -1.17 -23.01 -27.02
N ARG A 163 -1.27 -24.34 -27.11
CA ARG A 163 -1.16 -25.26 -25.97
C ARG A 163 0.22 -25.18 -25.31
N VAL A 164 1.32 -25.24 -26.07
CA VAL A 164 2.69 -25.11 -25.54
C VAL A 164 2.89 -23.78 -24.82
N VAL A 165 2.38 -22.67 -25.38
CA VAL A 165 2.43 -21.34 -24.75
C VAL A 165 1.63 -21.30 -23.44
N GLN A 166 0.47 -21.95 -23.37
CA GLN A 166 -0.32 -22.05 -22.12
C GLN A 166 0.39 -22.87 -21.03
N LEU A 167 1.07 -23.98 -21.38
CA LEU A 167 1.92 -24.70 -20.43
C LEU A 167 3.02 -23.78 -19.90
N PHE A 168 3.85 -23.24 -20.80
CA PHE A 168 5.01 -22.42 -20.43
C PHE A 168 4.63 -21.25 -19.53
N THR A 169 3.62 -20.46 -19.94
CA THR A 169 3.18 -19.28 -19.17
C THR A 169 2.61 -19.65 -17.80
N SER A 170 1.84 -20.74 -17.67
CA SER A 170 1.29 -21.17 -16.37
C SER A 170 2.36 -21.75 -15.44
N THR A 171 3.33 -22.50 -15.96
CA THR A 171 4.51 -22.97 -15.19
C THR A 171 5.35 -21.80 -14.72
N THR A 172 5.68 -20.84 -15.59
CA THR A 172 6.45 -19.65 -15.23
C THR A 172 5.72 -18.80 -14.18
N LEU A 173 4.41 -18.59 -14.31
CA LEU A 173 3.63 -17.85 -13.32
C LEU A 173 3.53 -18.60 -11.97
N ALA A 174 3.50 -19.93 -11.95
CA ALA A 174 3.55 -20.72 -10.72
C ALA A 174 4.91 -20.63 -10.00
N LEU A 175 6.02 -20.71 -10.75
CA LEU A 175 7.37 -20.48 -10.21
C LEU A 175 7.53 -19.06 -9.64
N ILE A 176 6.96 -18.06 -10.31
CA ILE A 176 6.97 -16.66 -9.87
C ILE A 176 6.08 -16.44 -8.64
N ALA A 177 4.96 -17.15 -8.51
CA ALA A 177 4.12 -17.11 -7.31
C ALA A 177 4.82 -17.73 -6.08
N PHE A 178 5.64 -18.77 -6.30
CA PHE A 178 6.48 -19.40 -5.28
C PHE A 178 7.68 -18.53 -4.86
N LEU A 179 8.31 -17.83 -5.82
CA LEU A 179 9.58 -17.09 -5.66
C LEU A 179 9.70 -16.18 -4.40
N PRO A 180 8.66 -15.49 -3.90
CA PRO A 180 8.70 -14.80 -2.61
C PRO A 180 9.14 -15.68 -1.41
N ILE A 181 8.81 -16.97 -1.40
CA ILE A 181 9.06 -17.89 -0.30
C ILE A 181 10.58 -18.13 -0.10
N PRO A 182 11.34 -18.68 -1.07
CA PRO A 182 12.77 -18.90 -0.89
C PRO A 182 13.55 -17.58 -0.69
N ILE A 183 13.14 -16.47 -1.31
CA ILE A 183 13.79 -15.17 -1.10
C ILE A 183 13.63 -14.70 0.36
N LEU A 184 12.42 -14.80 0.93
CA LEU A 184 12.18 -14.38 2.32
C LEU A 184 12.74 -15.34 3.35
N LEU A 185 12.73 -16.66 3.09
CA LEU A 185 13.37 -17.64 3.97
C LEU A 185 14.88 -17.43 3.99
N PHE A 186 15.53 -17.30 2.83
CA PHE A 186 16.97 -16.99 2.76
C PHE A 186 17.29 -15.66 3.45
N ALA A 187 16.49 -14.61 3.22
CA ALA A 187 16.67 -13.31 3.87
C ALA A 187 16.40 -13.33 5.39
N ALA A 188 15.66 -14.32 5.91
CA ALA A 188 15.39 -14.48 7.34
C ALA A 188 16.47 -15.32 8.05
N PHE A 189 16.98 -16.38 7.39
CA PHE A 189 18.03 -17.24 7.95
C PHE A 189 19.44 -16.68 7.78
N TYR A 190 19.72 -15.87 6.74
CA TYR A 190 21.03 -15.26 6.53
C TYR A 190 21.32 -14.14 7.56
N PRO A 191 22.34 -14.26 8.43
CA PRO A 191 22.67 -13.23 9.40
C PRO A 191 23.29 -12.01 8.71
N GLY A 192 22.57 -10.89 8.71
CA GLY A 192 22.96 -9.70 7.96
C GLY A 192 24.18 -8.99 8.52
N LEU A 193 25.18 -8.73 7.67
CA LEU A 193 26.40 -7.96 7.99
C LEU A 193 26.13 -6.50 8.42
N ARG A 194 24.89 -6.02 8.35
CA ARG A 194 24.45 -4.73 8.90
C ARG A 194 23.11 -4.89 9.60
N ARG A 195 22.88 -4.05 10.61
CA ARG A 195 21.59 -3.97 11.32
C ARG A 195 20.46 -3.68 10.32
N PRO A 196 19.33 -4.42 10.35
CA PRO A 196 18.18 -4.15 9.52
C PRO A 196 17.67 -2.71 9.63
N GLU A 197 17.15 -2.16 8.53
CA GLU A 197 16.44 -0.88 8.48
C GLU A 197 14.93 -1.10 8.63
N PRO A 198 14.35 -0.88 9.82
CA PRO A 198 12.91 -0.93 9.99
C PRO A 198 12.24 0.26 9.29
N PHE A 199 11.38 -0.04 8.32
CA PHE A 199 10.45 0.90 7.68
C PHE A 199 9.02 0.69 8.17
N GLY A 200 8.13 1.66 7.94
CA GLY A 200 6.70 1.58 8.31
C GLY A 200 6.44 1.28 9.80
N TYR A 201 5.24 0.76 10.10
CA TYR A 201 4.80 0.36 11.44
C TYR A 201 4.96 -1.15 11.69
N GLY A 202 5.04 -1.56 12.96
CA GLY A 202 5.16 -2.97 13.39
C GLY A 202 6.55 -3.60 13.17
N SER A 203 6.77 -4.77 13.79
CA SER A 203 8.03 -5.53 13.66
C SER A 203 8.23 -6.05 12.23
N LEU A 204 9.49 -6.30 11.85
CA LEU A 204 9.81 -6.92 10.55
C LEU A 204 9.30 -8.36 10.48
N THR A 205 9.35 -9.12 11.58
CA THR A 205 8.89 -10.51 11.67
C THR A 205 7.42 -10.67 11.27
N THR A 206 6.51 -9.82 11.77
CA THR A 206 5.09 -9.89 11.37
C THR A 206 4.89 -9.62 9.86
N LYS A 207 5.77 -8.83 9.24
CA LYS A 207 5.71 -8.52 7.81
C LYS A 207 6.22 -9.69 6.96
N ILE A 208 7.29 -10.36 7.41
CA ILE A 208 7.79 -11.58 6.78
C ILE A 208 6.71 -12.66 6.83
N ILE A 209 6.10 -12.90 8.01
CA ILE A 209 5.00 -13.87 8.17
C ILE A 209 3.80 -13.53 7.27
N LEU A 210 3.40 -12.26 7.18
CA LEU A 210 2.31 -11.79 6.33
C LEU A 210 2.58 -12.02 4.82
N VAL A 211 3.81 -11.77 4.36
CA VAL A 211 4.17 -11.95 2.93
C VAL A 211 4.41 -13.43 2.62
N LEU A 212 4.95 -14.22 3.55
CA LEU A 212 5.06 -15.68 3.42
C LEU A 212 3.70 -16.38 3.37
N THR A 213 2.76 -16.02 4.26
CA THR A 213 1.40 -16.58 4.27
C THR A 213 0.59 -16.19 3.03
N ALA A 214 0.74 -14.94 2.55
CA ALA A 214 0.19 -14.57 1.25
C ALA A 214 0.87 -15.33 0.09
N ALA A 215 2.18 -15.55 0.14
CA ALA A 215 2.91 -16.30 -0.87
C ALA A 215 2.50 -17.78 -0.94
N THR A 216 2.29 -18.46 0.18
CA THR A 216 1.83 -19.86 0.17
C THR A 216 0.44 -19.98 -0.43
N LEU A 217 -0.51 -19.11 -0.04
CA LEU A 217 -1.86 -19.07 -0.63
C LEU A 217 -1.82 -18.77 -2.14
N MET A 218 -1.01 -17.81 -2.57
CA MET A 218 -0.80 -17.51 -4.00
C MET A 218 -0.16 -18.68 -4.75
N THR A 219 0.81 -19.36 -4.15
CA THR A 219 1.49 -20.52 -4.72
C THR A 219 0.50 -21.67 -4.92
N ILE A 220 -0.35 -21.96 -3.94
CA ILE A 220 -1.35 -23.03 -4.03
C ILE A 220 -2.29 -22.79 -5.22
N GLY A 221 -2.87 -21.58 -5.34
CA GLY A 221 -3.74 -21.25 -6.48
C GLY A 221 -3.03 -21.27 -7.84
N ALA A 222 -1.76 -20.87 -7.89
CA ALA A 222 -0.96 -20.89 -9.13
C ALA A 222 -0.54 -22.31 -9.54
N ALA A 223 -0.03 -23.10 -8.59
CA ALA A 223 0.36 -24.50 -8.79
C ALA A 223 -0.85 -25.37 -9.16
N TYR A 224 -2.03 -25.10 -8.57
CA TYR A 224 -3.27 -25.75 -8.96
C TYR A 224 -3.64 -25.50 -10.43
N ARG A 225 -3.64 -24.24 -10.87
CA ARG A 225 -3.89 -23.88 -12.27
C ARG A 225 -2.85 -24.46 -13.23
N CYS A 226 -1.58 -24.50 -12.83
CA CYS A 226 -0.54 -25.19 -13.56
C CYS A 226 -0.86 -26.69 -13.69
N ALA A 227 -1.14 -27.38 -12.58
CA ALA A 227 -1.45 -28.81 -12.58
C ALA A 227 -2.67 -29.16 -13.46
N VAL A 228 -3.75 -28.39 -13.40
CA VAL A 228 -4.92 -28.58 -14.28
C VAL A 228 -4.60 -28.28 -15.74
N ASN A 229 -3.73 -27.28 -16.01
CA ASN A 229 -3.22 -27.06 -17.36
C ASN A 229 -2.42 -28.28 -17.86
N TYR A 230 -1.63 -28.98 -17.06
CA TYR A 230 -1.01 -30.24 -17.51
C TYR A 230 -2.04 -31.36 -17.67
N ALA A 231 -2.95 -31.54 -16.70
CA ALA A 231 -3.93 -32.63 -16.62
C ALA A 231 -5.19 -32.43 -17.48
N VAL A 232 -5.02 -32.16 -18.79
CA VAL A 232 -6.13 -31.96 -19.74
C VAL A 232 -7.04 -33.19 -19.85
N ARG A 233 -8.35 -32.92 -19.94
CA ARG A 233 -9.42 -33.87 -20.19
C ARG A 233 -10.34 -33.36 -21.31
N PRO A 234 -10.99 -34.22 -22.10
CA PRO A 234 -12.04 -33.81 -23.03
C PRO A 234 -13.29 -33.35 -22.25
N VAL A 235 -14.11 -32.46 -22.84
CA VAL A 235 -15.31 -31.90 -22.16
C VAL A 235 -16.27 -32.96 -21.63
N LEU A 236 -16.39 -34.10 -22.31
CA LEU A 236 -17.30 -35.20 -21.95
C LEU A 236 -16.84 -36.02 -20.72
N PHE A 237 -15.55 -35.97 -20.36
CA PHE A 237 -14.99 -36.77 -19.26
C PHE A 237 -14.11 -35.92 -18.33
N PRO A 238 -14.69 -34.91 -17.65
CA PRO A 238 -13.93 -34.02 -16.78
C PRO A 238 -13.42 -34.74 -15.52
N GLY A 239 -12.15 -34.53 -15.18
CA GLY A 239 -11.59 -34.94 -13.89
C GLY A 239 -12.14 -34.10 -12.73
N TRP A 240 -12.03 -34.60 -11.49
CA TRP A 240 -12.54 -33.91 -10.29
C TRP A 240 -11.97 -32.50 -10.11
N TRP A 241 -10.74 -32.25 -10.57
CA TRP A 241 -10.09 -30.93 -10.58
C TRP A 241 -10.70 -29.92 -11.57
N HIS A 242 -11.60 -30.33 -12.47
CA HIS A 242 -12.39 -29.38 -13.28
C HIS A 242 -13.66 -28.91 -12.54
N HIS A 243 -14.01 -29.50 -11.40
CA HIS A 243 -15.27 -29.24 -10.69
C HIS A 243 -15.42 -27.78 -10.22
N LYS A 244 -16.67 -27.31 -10.18
CA LYS A 244 -17.04 -25.92 -9.87
C LYS A 244 -16.53 -25.45 -8.51
N ALA A 245 -16.64 -26.28 -7.48
CA ALA A 245 -16.11 -25.94 -6.15
C ALA A 245 -14.61 -25.64 -6.19
N CYS A 246 -13.81 -26.45 -6.89
CA CYS A 246 -12.38 -26.27 -7.02
C CYS A 246 -12.03 -25.01 -7.83
N TYR A 247 -12.81 -24.69 -8.88
CA TYR A 247 -12.67 -23.43 -9.60
C TYR A 247 -12.81 -22.21 -8.68
N TYR A 248 -13.87 -22.14 -7.86
CA TYR A 248 -14.07 -21.01 -6.95
C TYR A 248 -12.97 -20.93 -5.87
N ILE A 249 -12.65 -22.06 -5.22
CA ILE A 249 -11.63 -22.12 -4.16
C ILE A 249 -10.25 -21.65 -4.66
N PHE A 250 -9.75 -22.22 -5.75
CA PHE A 250 -8.38 -21.97 -6.22
C PHE A 250 -8.19 -20.71 -7.07
N ASN A 251 -9.27 -20.04 -7.49
CA ASN A 251 -9.19 -18.80 -8.31
C ASN A 251 -9.75 -17.55 -7.61
N TYR A 252 -10.58 -17.71 -6.58
CA TYR A 252 -11.25 -16.60 -5.91
C TYR A 252 -11.03 -16.65 -4.39
N ASP A 253 -11.31 -17.76 -3.71
CA ASP A 253 -11.31 -17.78 -2.24
C ASP A 253 -9.90 -17.59 -1.65
N LEU A 254 -8.89 -18.28 -2.18
CA LEU A 254 -7.48 -18.08 -1.77
C LEU A 254 -7.01 -16.64 -1.98
N GLU A 255 -7.48 -15.98 -3.04
CA GLU A 255 -7.13 -14.60 -3.37
C GLU A 255 -7.88 -13.60 -2.48
N LEU A 256 -9.15 -13.90 -2.16
CA LEU A 256 -10.02 -13.12 -1.28
C LEU A 256 -9.50 -13.13 0.16
N VAL A 257 -9.08 -14.29 0.66
CA VAL A 257 -8.37 -14.44 1.95
C VAL A 257 -7.11 -13.56 1.99
N VAL A 258 -6.34 -13.49 0.90
CA VAL A 258 -5.15 -12.61 0.84
C VAL A 258 -5.49 -11.13 0.83
N ILE A 259 -6.58 -10.67 0.16
CA ILE A 259 -7.01 -9.26 0.29
C ILE A 259 -7.39 -8.94 1.74
N PHE A 260 -8.20 -9.79 2.37
CA PHE A 260 -8.62 -9.56 3.76
C PHE A 260 -7.45 -9.63 4.73
N LEU A 261 -6.49 -10.54 4.54
CA LEU A 261 -5.23 -10.58 5.29
C LEU A 261 -4.49 -9.22 5.19
N TYR A 262 -4.26 -8.72 3.98
CA TYR A 262 -3.57 -7.43 3.77
C TYR A 262 -4.33 -6.25 4.39
N ALA A 263 -5.64 -6.20 4.24
CA ALA A 263 -6.49 -5.13 4.77
C ALA A 263 -6.56 -5.14 6.31
N LEU A 264 -6.86 -6.29 6.91
CA LEU A 264 -6.99 -6.47 8.37
C LEU A 264 -5.66 -6.22 9.10
N PHE A 265 -4.54 -6.73 8.57
CA PHE A 265 -3.23 -6.47 9.15
C PHE A 265 -2.72 -5.04 8.90
N ARG A 266 -3.48 -4.18 8.20
CA ARG A 266 -3.12 -2.79 7.91
C ARG A 266 -1.78 -2.66 7.20
N PHE A 267 -1.67 -3.35 6.07
CA PHE A 267 -0.49 -3.31 5.20
C PHE A 267 -0.12 -1.88 4.75
N ASP A 268 -1.10 -0.96 4.71
CA ASP A 268 -0.95 0.47 4.45
C ASP A 268 0.08 1.15 5.39
N LEU A 269 -0.02 0.85 6.69
CA LEU A 269 0.93 1.36 7.68
C LEU A 269 2.21 0.51 7.76
N ARG A 270 2.10 -0.81 7.57
CA ARG A 270 3.25 -1.72 7.73
C ARG A 270 4.27 -1.60 6.60
N PHE A 271 3.84 -1.40 5.35
CA PHE A 271 4.72 -1.38 4.17
C PHE A 271 4.94 0.02 3.60
N HIS A 272 4.55 1.08 4.31
CA HIS A 272 4.88 2.45 3.93
C HIS A 272 6.40 2.68 3.93
N VAL A 273 6.90 3.19 2.80
CA VAL A 273 8.28 3.58 2.55
C VAL A 273 8.23 5.07 2.19
N PRO A 274 9.10 5.93 2.73
CA PRO A 274 9.08 7.36 2.42
C PRO A 274 9.42 7.64 0.95
N ASP A 275 8.79 8.67 0.38
CA ASP A 275 9.05 9.12 -0.99
C ASP A 275 10.54 9.47 -1.18
N GLY A 276 11.11 9.16 -2.35
CA GLY A 276 12.52 9.40 -2.65
C GLY A 276 13.51 8.42 -1.97
N ALA A 277 13.05 7.25 -1.52
CA ALA A 277 13.93 6.20 -1.03
C ALA A 277 14.69 5.50 -2.19
N CYS A 278 15.87 6.01 -2.51
CA CYS A 278 16.70 5.55 -3.64
C CYS A 278 18.09 5.01 -3.24
N LYS A 279 18.42 4.94 -1.94
CA LYS A 279 19.72 4.46 -1.41
C LYS A 279 19.55 3.76 -0.06
N PRO A 280 20.50 2.91 0.38
CA PRO A 280 20.61 2.49 1.78
C PRO A 280 20.54 3.68 2.76
N GLY A 281 20.00 3.44 3.94
CA GLY A 281 19.73 4.45 4.96
C GLY A 281 18.50 5.32 4.69
N HIS A 282 17.79 5.16 3.56
CA HIS A 282 16.56 5.92 3.29
C HIS A 282 15.31 5.30 3.92
N TYR A 283 15.31 4.00 4.24
CA TYR A 283 14.13 3.33 4.80
C TYR A 283 13.92 3.74 6.27
N ALA A 284 15.00 3.81 7.04
CA ALA A 284 14.97 4.28 8.44
C ALA A 284 14.44 5.73 8.60
N LYS A 285 14.70 6.63 7.61
CA LYS A 285 14.26 8.05 7.67
C LYS A 285 12.75 8.20 7.86
N GLY A 286 11.95 7.27 7.32
CA GLY A 286 10.49 7.27 7.47
C GLY A 286 10.01 7.09 8.91
N GLN A 287 10.68 6.24 9.70
CA GLN A 287 10.31 6.04 11.10
C GLN A 287 10.59 7.27 11.98
N HIS A 288 11.68 8.00 11.73
CA HIS A 288 11.99 9.23 12.48
C HIS A 288 11.02 10.38 12.16
N ALA A 289 10.41 10.40 10.98
CA ALA A 289 9.31 11.32 10.66
C ALA A 289 8.04 10.91 11.41
N TYR A 290 7.60 9.65 11.30
CA TYR A 290 6.38 9.17 11.96
C TYR A 290 6.44 9.28 13.48
N LYS A 291 7.56 8.89 14.11
CA LYS A 291 7.77 9.04 15.56
C LYS A 291 7.71 10.50 16.01
N ARG A 292 8.25 11.45 15.24
CA ARG A 292 8.13 12.89 15.58
C ARG A 292 6.69 13.37 15.50
N VAL A 293 5.93 12.99 14.47
CA VAL A 293 4.51 13.38 14.35
C VAL A 293 3.69 12.78 15.51
N SER A 294 3.95 11.53 15.90
CA SER A 294 3.24 10.90 17.02
C SER A 294 3.63 11.51 18.38
N THR A 295 4.89 11.85 18.62
CA THR A 295 5.27 12.54 19.88
C THR A 295 4.80 13.99 19.93
N LEU A 296 4.73 14.69 18.80
CA LEU A 296 4.17 16.05 18.72
C LEU A 296 2.67 16.04 19.02
N THR A 297 1.89 15.18 18.38
CA THR A 297 0.43 15.10 18.62
C THR A 297 0.06 14.61 20.03
N VAL A 298 0.86 13.71 20.64
CA VAL A 298 0.74 13.35 22.06
C VAL A 298 1.12 14.52 22.98
N ARG A 299 2.15 15.30 22.64
CA ARG A 299 2.54 16.51 23.40
C ARG A 299 1.53 17.64 23.26
N GLU A 300 0.90 17.79 22.11
CA GLU A 300 -0.12 18.81 21.81
C GLU A 300 -1.44 18.51 22.52
N SER A 301 -1.91 17.26 22.49
CA SER A 301 -3.10 16.82 23.23
C SER A 301 -2.91 16.86 24.76
N SER A 302 -1.72 16.54 25.27
CA SER A 302 -1.40 16.69 26.70
C SER A 302 -1.18 18.16 27.12
N PHE A 303 -0.68 19.02 26.22
CA PHE A 303 -0.68 20.47 26.44
C PHE A 303 -2.10 21.03 26.50
N SER A 304 -2.97 20.69 25.54
CA SER A 304 -4.37 21.10 25.50
C SER A 304 -5.17 20.66 26.75
N ARG A 305 -4.90 19.44 27.28
CA ARG A 305 -5.43 19.01 28.59
C ARG A 305 -4.94 19.87 29.75
N ARG A 306 -3.69 20.33 29.74
CA ARG A 306 -3.17 21.26 30.77
C ARG A 306 -3.76 22.67 30.64
N THR A 307 -3.97 23.17 29.42
CA THR A 307 -4.61 24.48 29.21
C THR A 307 -6.07 24.47 29.68
N THR A 308 -6.82 23.42 29.39
CA THR A 308 -8.23 23.29 29.82
C THR A 308 -8.37 23.13 31.33
N THR A 309 -7.47 22.42 32.03
CA THR A 309 -7.45 22.43 33.50
C THR A 309 -7.02 23.77 34.09
N ALA A 310 -6.04 24.46 33.48
CA ALA A 310 -5.57 25.76 33.97
C ALA A 310 -6.63 26.87 33.85
N VAL A 311 -7.42 26.86 32.76
CA VAL A 311 -8.56 27.79 32.60
C VAL A 311 -9.63 27.55 33.66
N ARG A 312 -9.92 26.28 33.99
CA ARG A 312 -10.91 25.94 35.03
C ARG A 312 -10.46 26.30 36.45
N GLY A 313 -9.16 26.47 36.67
CA GLY A 313 -8.57 26.88 37.96
C GLY A 313 -8.54 28.39 38.23
N ARG A 314 -9.08 29.24 37.34
CA ARG A 314 -9.02 30.71 37.47
C ARG A 314 -10.39 31.42 37.50
N ALA A 315 -11.47 30.66 37.69
CA ALA A 315 -12.85 31.15 37.74
C ALA A 315 -13.53 30.75 39.07
N SER A 316 -13.00 31.23 40.19
CA SER A 316 -13.64 31.11 41.52
C SER A 316 -13.13 32.20 42.48
N SER A 317 -13.75 33.38 42.44
CA SER A 317 -13.59 34.47 43.40
C SER A 317 -14.72 35.48 43.21
N ARG A 318 -15.51 35.74 44.26
CA ARG A 318 -16.79 36.50 44.26
C ARG A 318 -17.92 35.87 43.41
N THR A 319 -19.19 35.88 43.84
CA THR A 319 -19.81 36.43 45.07
C THR A 319 -20.85 35.45 45.62
N GLU A 320 -21.05 35.44 46.94
CA GLU A 320 -22.20 34.78 47.56
C GLU A 320 -23.49 35.58 47.34
N TYR A 321 -24.63 34.90 47.24
CA TYR A 321 -25.73 34.96 48.23
C TYR A 321 -26.85 33.98 47.85
N PHE A 322 -27.74 33.73 48.83
CA PHE A 322 -29.01 33.00 48.73
C PHE A 322 -28.95 31.45 48.67
N THR A 323 -29.52 30.83 49.71
CA THR A 323 -29.99 29.44 49.75
C THR A 323 -31.53 29.47 49.86
N PRO A 324 -32.26 28.39 49.51
CA PRO A 324 -32.62 27.42 50.56
C PRO A 324 -32.78 25.94 50.12
N SER A 325 -32.53 25.04 51.09
CA SER A 325 -33.18 23.73 51.40
C SER A 325 -33.68 22.76 50.30
N GLY A 326 -33.42 21.43 50.44
CA GLY A 326 -34.26 20.43 49.73
C GLY A 326 -33.79 18.97 49.47
N TYR A 327 -33.26 18.22 50.44
CA TYR A 327 -33.31 16.73 50.59
C TYR A 327 -32.94 15.70 49.45
N LEU A 328 -32.31 14.58 49.90
CA LEU A 328 -32.17 13.23 49.27
C LEU A 328 -31.26 13.11 48.00
N ALA A 329 -30.13 12.37 48.04
CA ALA A 329 -29.93 10.90 47.90
C ALA A 329 -29.85 10.44 46.41
N THR A 330 -29.02 9.46 45.97
CA THR A 330 -28.17 8.45 46.66
C THR A 330 -26.95 8.05 45.80
N ASP A 331 -26.10 7.14 46.28
CA ASP A 331 -24.79 6.71 45.74
C ASP A 331 -24.76 6.13 44.30
N TYR A 332 -23.57 6.17 43.68
CA TYR A 332 -22.78 4.93 43.44
C TYR A 332 -21.30 5.23 43.10
N THR A 333 -20.39 4.36 43.53
CA THR A 333 -18.96 4.36 43.15
C THR A 333 -18.46 2.96 42.81
N PRO A 334 -17.36 2.82 42.06
CA PRO A 334 -16.53 1.62 42.08
C PRO A 334 -15.11 1.91 42.58
N SER A 335 -14.66 1.16 43.59
CA SER A 335 -13.29 1.20 44.12
C SER A 335 -12.30 0.43 43.23
N SER A 336 -11.01 0.81 43.27
CA SER A 336 -9.90 0.01 42.75
C SER A 336 -8.89 -0.26 43.86
N TYR A 337 -8.72 -1.54 44.24
CA TYR A 337 -7.90 -1.97 45.37
C TYR A 337 -6.38 -1.91 45.10
N PHE A 338 -5.61 -1.92 46.19
CA PHE A 338 -4.18 -1.61 46.22
C PHE A 338 -3.36 -2.82 46.71
N THR A 339 -2.33 -3.21 45.96
CA THR A 339 -1.20 -4.07 46.39
C THR A 339 0.02 -3.71 45.53
N GLY A 340 1.26 -3.62 46.02
CA GLY A 340 1.78 -3.79 47.37
C GLY A 340 3.25 -4.23 47.29
N SER A 341 4.14 -3.68 48.14
CA SER A 341 5.61 -3.88 48.13
C SER A 341 6.38 -3.24 46.94
N GLY A 342 7.59 -2.69 47.08
CA GLY A 342 8.30 -2.29 48.31
C GLY A 342 9.83 -2.42 48.30
N ASN A 343 10.60 -1.36 47.97
CA ASN A 343 11.95 -1.17 48.53
C ASN A 343 12.57 0.25 48.37
N SER A 344 12.75 0.92 49.51
CA SER A 344 13.96 1.60 50.03
C SER A 344 14.90 2.50 49.19
N ARG A 345 15.31 3.60 49.86
CA ARG A 345 16.45 4.54 49.63
C ARG A 345 16.30 5.50 48.43
N SER A 346 16.66 6.80 48.45
CA SER A 346 17.21 7.80 49.41
C SER A 346 18.32 8.57 48.67
N GLY A 347 18.24 9.90 48.55
CA GLY A 347 19.19 10.67 47.73
C GLY A 347 19.02 12.19 47.70
N TYR A 348 19.15 12.83 48.86
CA TYR A 348 19.53 14.23 49.17
C TYR A 348 19.23 15.44 48.24
N PHE A 349 18.92 16.55 48.91
CA PHE A 349 18.91 17.92 48.39
C PHE A 349 20.24 18.35 47.76
N GLY A 350 20.17 19.29 46.81
CA GLY A 350 21.32 20.07 46.34
C GLY A 350 20.90 21.16 45.36
N GLY A 351 20.93 22.41 45.77
CA GLY A 351 20.62 23.53 44.87
C GLY A 351 21.33 24.81 45.28
N THR A 352 21.76 25.61 44.30
CA THR A 352 22.14 27.02 44.50
C THR A 352 22.17 27.82 43.18
N ARG A 353 21.68 29.05 43.25
CA ARG A 353 22.19 30.28 42.61
C ARG A 353 22.39 30.35 41.08
N SER A 354 21.31 30.76 40.42
CA SER A 354 21.21 32.02 39.65
C SER A 354 22.47 32.83 39.29
N SER A 355 22.65 33.05 37.99
CA SER A 355 23.03 34.33 37.34
C SER A 355 22.64 34.23 35.84
N GLY A 356 22.39 35.29 35.08
CA GLY A 356 22.25 36.73 35.37
C GLY A 356 22.16 37.53 34.05
N SER A 357 21.60 38.74 34.08
CA SER A 357 21.42 39.67 32.94
C SER A 357 20.31 39.32 31.91
N SER A 358 19.62 40.26 31.24
CA SER A 358 18.88 41.47 31.65
C SER A 358 18.49 42.31 30.41
N ARG A 359 17.46 43.18 30.55
CA ARG A 359 16.90 44.11 29.53
C ARG A 359 16.06 43.40 28.44
N SER A 360 14.86 43.84 28.02
CA SER A 360 14.26 45.19 27.91
C SER A 360 14.97 46.05 26.82
N GLU A 361 14.41 47.07 26.15
CA GLU A 361 13.16 47.84 26.22
C GLU A 361 12.62 48.05 24.76
N GLU A 362 11.36 48.35 24.36
CA GLU A 362 9.96 48.30 24.87
C GLU A 362 8.94 48.76 23.76
N ILE A 363 7.61 48.62 23.95
CA ILE A 363 6.49 49.35 23.22
C ILE A 363 6.25 48.97 21.71
N SER A 364 5.05 49.01 21.07
CA SER A 364 3.70 49.59 21.32
C SER A 364 2.52 48.67 20.88
N ASN A 365 1.28 49.00 21.29
CA ASN A 365 0.00 48.47 20.77
C ASN A 365 -0.61 49.39 19.69
N GLU A 366 -1.52 48.85 18.86
CA GLU A 366 -2.61 49.62 18.24
C GLU A 366 -3.94 48.84 18.30
N ILE A 367 -5.09 49.53 18.17
CA ILE A 367 -6.36 49.09 18.77
C ILE A 367 -7.46 48.71 17.74
N ASN A 368 -7.93 47.48 17.91
CA ASN A 368 -9.27 46.93 17.63
C ASN A 368 -10.38 47.85 17.04
N VAL A 369 -10.67 47.66 15.75
CA VAL A 369 -11.98 47.88 15.08
C VAL A 369 -12.11 46.76 14.02
N GLY A 370 -13.25 46.13 13.74
CA GLY A 370 -14.59 46.20 14.33
C GLY A 370 -15.62 45.63 13.32
N ILE A 371 -16.30 44.53 13.68
CA ILE A 371 -17.54 43.95 13.11
C ILE A 371 -17.67 43.84 11.56
N GLY A 372 -17.82 42.60 11.05
CA GLY A 372 -18.34 42.37 9.69
C GLY A 372 -18.02 40.97 9.13
N GLY A 373 -19.03 40.10 8.96
CA GLY A 373 -18.83 38.76 8.42
C GLY A 373 -19.11 38.68 6.91
N LEU A 374 -18.22 38.06 6.12
CA LEU A 374 -18.45 37.84 4.69
C LEU A 374 -17.64 36.67 4.08
N GLY A 375 -18.34 35.78 3.37
CA GLY A 375 -17.87 35.05 2.18
C GLY A 375 -16.57 34.22 2.22
N ILE A 376 -16.68 32.90 2.47
CA ILE A 376 -15.60 31.91 2.30
C ILE A 376 -15.03 31.85 0.85
N GLY A 377 -15.71 32.44 -0.14
CA GLY A 377 -15.28 32.45 -1.54
C GLY A 377 -14.04 33.31 -1.88
N GLY A 378 -13.75 34.37 -1.11
CA GLY A 378 -12.70 35.34 -1.48
C GLY A 378 -11.28 34.76 -1.48
N ARG A 379 -10.92 34.08 -0.37
CA ARG A 379 -9.55 33.61 -0.05
C ARG A 379 -8.94 32.65 -1.09
N ARG A 380 -9.75 32.07 -1.98
CA ARG A 380 -9.30 31.16 -3.05
C ARG A 380 -8.73 31.89 -4.27
N ARG A 381 -9.08 33.17 -4.50
CA ARG A 381 -8.60 33.95 -5.66
C ARG A 381 -7.22 34.57 -5.45
N GLU A 382 -6.92 35.04 -4.24
CA GLU A 382 -5.61 35.63 -3.92
C GLU A 382 -4.47 34.61 -3.98
N ILE A 383 -4.66 33.44 -3.36
CA ILE A 383 -3.70 32.32 -3.37
C ILE A 383 -3.41 31.83 -4.81
N PHE A 384 -4.35 32.02 -5.75
CA PHE A 384 -4.12 31.74 -7.17
C PHE A 384 -3.33 32.86 -7.86
N ARG A 385 -3.63 34.14 -7.56
CA ARG A 385 -2.88 35.30 -8.05
C ARG A 385 -1.40 35.27 -7.62
N GLU A 386 -1.12 34.94 -6.36
CA GLU A 386 0.25 34.79 -5.86
C GLU A 386 1.04 33.74 -6.64
N ARG A 387 0.48 32.53 -6.84
CA ARG A 387 1.15 31.46 -7.59
C ARG A 387 1.49 31.88 -9.02
N VAL A 388 0.57 32.55 -9.73
CA VAL A 388 0.81 33.05 -11.08
C VAL A 388 1.90 34.14 -11.11
N ILE A 389 2.02 34.97 -10.07
CA ILE A 389 3.08 35.99 -9.96
C ILE A 389 4.44 35.34 -9.68
N VAL A 390 4.50 34.35 -8.76
CA VAL A 390 5.73 33.59 -8.47
C VAL A 390 6.19 32.82 -9.70
N GLU A 391 5.30 32.11 -10.39
CA GLU A 391 5.62 31.31 -11.56
C GLU A 391 6.06 32.17 -12.76
N LYS A 392 5.47 33.35 -12.96
CA LYS A 392 5.95 34.34 -13.94
C LYS A 392 7.32 34.94 -13.57
N LYS A 393 7.65 35.11 -12.29
CA LYS A 393 9.00 35.51 -11.85
C LYS A 393 10.03 34.40 -12.09
N VAL A 394 9.71 33.13 -11.82
CA VAL A 394 10.63 32.00 -12.04
C VAL A 394 10.96 31.78 -13.52
N ARG A 395 10.06 32.12 -14.45
CA ARG A 395 10.31 32.02 -15.90
C ARG A 395 11.06 33.20 -16.53
N ARG A 396 11.46 34.24 -15.79
CA ARG A 396 12.22 35.40 -16.33
C ARG A 396 13.50 35.71 -15.55
N GLY A 397 14.62 35.20 -16.07
CA GLY A 397 15.98 35.71 -15.77
C GLY A 397 16.67 35.11 -14.55
N ARG A 398 17.72 34.29 -14.80
CA ARG A 398 18.78 34.09 -13.81
C ARG A 398 19.67 35.35 -13.78
N PRO A 399 19.86 36.03 -12.63
CA PRO A 399 20.96 36.99 -12.52
C PRO A 399 22.29 36.22 -12.50
N THR A 400 23.19 36.53 -13.44
CA THR A 400 24.53 35.95 -13.46
C THR A 400 25.37 36.55 -12.32
N ARG A 401 25.95 35.69 -11.49
CA ARG A 401 26.83 36.09 -10.37
C ARG A 401 28.02 36.89 -10.91
N ARG A 402 27.99 38.22 -10.77
CA ARG A 402 29.14 39.10 -11.09
C ARG A 402 30.33 38.65 -10.24
N LYS A 403 31.39 38.17 -10.91
CA LYS A 403 32.69 37.92 -10.28
C LYS A 403 33.29 39.25 -9.80
N THR A 404 33.88 39.25 -8.62
CA THR A 404 34.59 40.42 -8.09
C THR A 404 35.85 40.73 -8.90
N SER A 405 36.37 41.95 -8.75
CA SER A 405 37.62 42.41 -9.40
C SER A 405 38.81 41.49 -9.10
N GLU A 406 38.90 40.98 -7.88
CA GLU A 406 39.93 40.03 -7.45
C GLU A 406 39.84 38.66 -8.14
N GLU A 407 38.62 38.10 -8.27
CA GLU A 407 38.42 36.85 -9.01
C GLU A 407 38.85 36.99 -10.47
N ARG A 408 38.61 38.16 -11.09
CA ARG A 408 39.08 38.44 -12.46
C ARG A 408 40.62 38.48 -12.53
N ARG A 409 41.29 39.18 -11.60
CA ARG A 409 42.77 39.20 -11.52
C ARG A 409 43.36 37.79 -11.34
N ARG A 410 42.89 37.03 -10.34
CA ARG A 410 43.35 35.64 -10.09
C ARG A 410 43.08 34.71 -11.28
N SER A 411 42.00 34.92 -12.04
CA SER A 411 41.70 34.16 -13.25
C SER A 411 42.61 34.51 -14.45
N HIS A 412 43.04 35.77 -14.58
CA HIS A 412 44.01 36.17 -15.61
C HIS A 412 45.42 35.65 -15.30
N GLU A 413 45.84 35.71 -14.04
CA GLU A 413 47.15 35.25 -13.62
C GLU A 413 47.29 33.72 -13.78
N ARG A 414 46.25 32.95 -13.43
CA ARG A 414 46.19 31.51 -13.69
C ARG A 414 46.21 31.15 -15.18
N ARG A 415 45.76 32.05 -16.08
CA ARG A 415 45.93 31.88 -17.54
C ARG A 415 47.36 32.19 -17.98
N ARG A 416 47.98 33.29 -17.51
CA ARG A 416 49.40 33.61 -17.83
C ARG A 416 50.36 32.50 -17.39
N ARG A 417 50.16 31.90 -16.21
CA ARG A 417 50.97 30.76 -15.72
C ARG A 417 50.76 29.44 -16.50
N ARG A 418 49.79 29.36 -17.42
CA ARG A 418 49.56 28.21 -18.32
C ARG A 418 50.13 28.38 -19.74
N HIS A 419 50.73 29.53 -20.05
CA HIS A 419 51.45 29.80 -21.31
C HIS A 419 52.96 30.05 -21.09
N ARG A 420 53.49 29.60 -19.95
CA ARG A 420 54.93 29.63 -19.59
C ARG A 420 55.35 28.31 -18.91
N ARG A 421 54.80 27.21 -19.39
CA ARG A 421 55.13 25.80 -19.14
C ARG A 421 54.70 25.02 -20.38
#